data_AF-A0A529I705-F1
#
_entry.id   AF-A0A529I705-F1
#
_cell.length_a   1.000
_cell.length_b   1.000
_cell.length_c   1.000
_cell.angle_alpha   90.00
_cell.angle_beta   90.00
_cell.angle_gamma   90.00
#
_symmetry.space_group_name_H-M   'P 1'
#
loop_
_entity.id
_entity.type
_entity.pdbx_description
1 polymer ?
#
loop_
_entity_poly.entity_id
_entity_poly.type
_entity_poly.pdbx_seq_one_letter_code
_entity_poly.pdbx_strand_id
1 'polypeptide(L)' 'MANLLLVVIGGGIGAGIRHLTNMGALRLVGPNYPWGTMVINIVGSFVMGLFIAVLARRGGSNEV' A
#
# COMPACT_ATOMS: atom_id res chain seq x y z
N MET A 1 13.68 19.07 -1.02
CA MET A 1 13.89 18.30 0.22
C MET A 1 12.59 17.75 0.82
N ALA A 2 11.51 18.54 0.94
CA ALA A 2 10.23 18.06 1.49
C ALA A 2 9.68 16.78 0.80
N ASN A 3 9.76 16.71 -0.54
CA ASN A 3 9.31 15.53 -1.30
C ASN A 3 10.06 14.25 -0.91
N LEU A 4 11.36 14.35 -0.62
CA LEU A 4 12.17 13.20 -0.19
C LEU A 4 11.70 12.69 1.18
N LEU A 5 11.38 13.61 2.11
CA LEU A 5 10.84 13.23 3.42
C LEU A 5 9.49 12.53 3.28
N LEU A 6 8.61 13.00 2.39
CA LEU A 6 7.33 12.35 2.11
C LEU A 6 7.51 10.92 1.57
N VAL A 7 8.47 10.72 0.66
CA VAL A 7 8.79 9.39 0.12
C VAL A 7 9.34 8.47 1.21
N VAL A 8 10.26 8.95 2.05
CA VAL A 8 10.85 8.17 3.13
C VAL A 8 9.80 7.78 4.17
N ILE A 9 8.93 8.70 4.56
CA ILE A 9 7.86 8.44 5.53
C ILE A 9 6.86 7.44 4.95
N GLY A 10 6.38 7.66 3.72
CA GLY A 10 5.45 6.74 3.06
C GLY A 10 6.04 5.35 2.86
N GLY A 11 7.29 5.28 2.40
CA GLY A 11 8.03 4.02 2.21
C GLY A 11 8.26 3.28 3.52
N GLY A 12 8.65 3.99 4.59
CA GLY A 12 8.84 3.43 5.93
C GLY A 12 7.55 2.85 6.51
N ILE A 13 6.44 3.59 6.41
CA ILE A 13 5.12 3.11 6.84
C ILE A 13 4.72 1.86 6.04
N GLY A 14 4.87 1.90 4.71
CA GLY A 14 4.53 0.76 3.85
C GLY A 14 5.36 -0.49 4.14
N ALA A 15 6.66 -0.33 4.41
CA ALA A 15 7.54 -1.42 4.82
C ALA A 15 7.13 -2.01 6.18
N GLY A 16 6.80 -1.16 7.16
CA GLY A 16 6.32 -1.59 8.47
C GLY A 16 5.02 -2.39 8.40
N ILE A 17 4.03 -1.90 7.63
CA ILE A 17 2.76 -2.61 7.42
C ILE A 17 3.02 -3.98 6.79
N ARG A 18 3.82 -4.05 5.71
CA ARG A 18 4.16 -5.33 5.07
C ARG A 18 4.79 -6.32 6.06
N HIS A 19 5.71 -5.85 6.90
CA HIS A 19 6.35 -6.71 7.90
C HIS A 19 5.34 -7.27 8.91
N LEU A 20 4.46 -6.42 9.45
CA LEU A 20 3.41 -6.82 10.37
C LEU A 20 2.40 -7.79 9.72
N THR A 21 2.00 -7.55 8.47
CA THR A 21 1.11 -8.44 7.73
C THR A 21 1.74 -9.82 7.52
N ASN A 22 3.04 -9.89 7.17
CA ASN A 22 3.73 -11.16 7.02
C ASN A 22 3.81 -11.93 8.34
N MET A 23 4.13 -11.26 9.45
CA MET A 23 4.14 -11.89 10.76
C MET A 23 2.75 -12.36 11.21
N GLY A 24 1.72 -11.53 10.98
CA GLY A 24 0.34 -11.89 11.30
C GLY A 24 -0.13 -13.10 10.49
N ALA A 25 0.13 -13.12 9.19
CA ALA A 25 -0.20 -14.25 8.32
C ALA A 25 0.53 -15.53 8.76
N LEU A 26 1.82 -15.45 9.08
CA LEU A 26 2.58 -16.60 9.59
C LEU A 26 1.95 -17.19 10.86
N ARG A 27 1.44 -16.35 11.76
CA ARG A 27 0.78 -16.79 13.00
C ARG A 27 -0.62 -17.36 12.78
N LEU A 28 -1.38 -16.83 11.81
CA LEU A 28 -2.79 -17.20 11.60
C LEU A 28 -2.97 -18.42 10.70
N VAL A 29 -2.19 -18.52 9.63
CA VAL A 29 -2.38 -19.52 8.55
C VAL A 29 -1.12 -20.35 8.28
N GLY A 30 -0.04 -20.10 9.04
CA GLY A 30 1.20 -20.87 8.97
C GLY A 30 2.09 -20.51 7.76
N PRO A 31 3.24 -21.21 7.62
CA PRO A 31 4.26 -20.90 6.61
C PRO A 31 4.04 -21.57 5.25
N ASN A 32 3.01 -22.41 5.09
CA ASN A 32 2.85 -23.27 3.92
C ASN A 32 2.63 -22.50 2.60
N TYR A 33 2.19 -21.24 2.68
CA TYR A 33 2.00 -20.36 1.54
C TYR A 33 2.29 -18.90 1.95
N PRO A 34 2.81 -18.04 1.07
CA PRO A 34 3.13 -16.64 1.37
C PRO A 34 1.88 -15.74 1.46
N TRP A 35 0.96 -16.09 2.36
CA TRP A 35 -0.31 -15.41 2.57
C TRP A 35 -0.14 -13.93 2.86
N GLY A 36 0.83 -13.55 3.69
CA GLY A 36 1.09 -12.14 4.00
C GLY A 36 1.46 -11.32 2.77
N THR A 37 2.32 -11.88 1.91
CA THR A 37 2.74 -11.26 0.65
C THR A 37 1.56 -11.15 -0.32
N MET A 38 0.72 -12.16 -0.44
CA MET A 38 -0.47 -12.11 -1.29
C MET A 38 -1.44 -11.01 -0.82
N VAL A 39 -1.77 -11.01 0.47
CA VAL A 39 -2.72 -10.05 1.07
C VAL A 39 -2.24 -8.61 0.89
N ILE A 40 -0.97 -8.31 1.21
CA ILE A 40 -0.47 -6.93 1.13
C ILE A 40 -0.45 -6.40 -0.31
N ASN A 41 -0.21 -7.26 -1.31
CA ASN A 41 -0.25 -6.86 -2.70
C ASN A 41 -1.68 -6.55 -3.15
N ILE A 42 -2.65 -7.42 -2.86
CA ILE A 42 -4.06 -7.20 -3.23
C ILE A 42 -4.58 -5.91 -2.59
N VAL A 43 -4.37 -5.75 -1.28
CA VAL A 43 -4.82 -4.56 -0.55
C VAL A 43 -4.09 -3.31 -1.05
N GLY A 44 -2.77 -3.37 -1.26
CA GLY A 44 -1.97 -2.25 -1.75
C GLY A 44 -2.39 -1.79 -3.15
N SER A 45 -2.61 -2.72 -4.07
CA SER A 45 -3.12 -2.43 -5.42
C SER A 45 -4.51 -1.81 -5.38
N PHE A 46 -5.39 -2.29 -4.52
CA PHE A 46 -6.73 -1.71 -4.36
C PHE A 46 -6.68 -0.27 -3.82
N VAL A 47 -5.89 -0.02 -2.78
CA VAL A 47 -5.67 1.33 -2.22
C VAL A 47 -5.08 2.27 -3.27
N MET A 48 -4.10 1.82 -4.05
CA MET A 48 -3.52 2.63 -5.13
C MET A 48 -4.54 2.93 -6.24
N GLY A 49 -5.37 1.95 -6.61
CA GLY A 49 -6.46 2.15 -7.56
C GLY A 49 -7.47 3.20 -7.08
N LEU A 50 -7.89 3.13 -5.82
CA LEU A 50 -8.75 4.15 -5.19
C LEU A 50 -8.08 5.53 -5.17
N PHE A 51 -6.80 5.59 -4.81
CA PHE A 51 -6.04 6.83 -4.78
C PHE A 51 -6.00 7.50 -6.16
N ILE A 52 -5.67 6.74 -7.21
CA ILE A 52 -5.67 7.23 -8.59
C ILE A 52 -7.09 7.68 -8.99
N ALA A 53 -8.13 6.91 -8.68
CA ALA A 53 -9.50 7.28 -9.03
C ALA A 53 -9.95 8.59 -8.34
N VAL A 54 -9.53 8.83 -7.10
CA VAL A 54 -9.78 10.09 -6.39
C VAL A 54 -9.00 11.24 -7.02
N LEU A 55 -7.72 11.03 -7.35
CA LEU A 55 -6.90 12.05 -8.01
C LEU A 55 -7.44 12.41 -9.39
N ALA A 56 -7.88 11.43 -10.19
CA ALA A 56 -8.46 11.64 -11.51
C ALA A 56 -9.71 12.53 -11.44
N ARG A 57 -10.59 12.31 -10.44
CA ARG A 57 -11.77 13.18 -10.23
C ARG A 57 -11.40 14.60 -9.82
N ARG A 58 -10.27 14.80 -9.14
CA ARG A 58 -9.80 16.13 -8.72
C ARG A 58 -9.02 16.85 -9.82
N GLY A 59 -8.26 16.11 -10.64
CA GLY A 59 -7.45 16.64 -11.74
C GLY A 59 -8.21 16.87 -13.05
N GLY A 60 -9.28 16.10 -13.30
CA GLY A 60 -10.14 16.25 -14.48
C GLY A 60 -11.09 17.47 -14.47
N SER A 61 -10.94 18.37 -13.48
CA SER A 61 -11.71 19.62 -13.40
C SER A 61 -11.01 20.82 -14.08
N ASN A 62 -9.83 20.61 -14.67
CA ASN A 62 -8.99 21.68 -15.24
C ASN A 62 -8.89 21.65 -16.78
N GLU A 63 -9.74 20.90 -17.48
CA GLU A 63 -9.76 20.84 -18.96
C GLU A 63 -11.16 21.11 -19.55
N VAL A 64 -11.87 22.12 -19.06
CA VAL A 64 -13.04 22.72 -19.71
C VAL A 64 -12.95 24.23 -19.72
#